data_AF-A0A257KAN7-F1
#
_entry.id   AF-A0A257KAN7-F1
#
_cell.length_a   1.000
_cell.length_b   1.000
_cell.length_c   1.000
_cell.angle_alpha   90.00
_cell.angle_beta   90.00
_cell.angle_gamma   90.00
#
_symmetry.space_group_name_H-M   'P 1'
#
loop_
_entity.id
_entity.type
_entity.pdbx_description
1 polymer ?
#
loop_
_entity_poly.entity_id
_entity_poly.type
_entity_poly.pdbx_seq_one_letter_code
_entity_poly.pdbx_strand_id
1 'polypeptide(L)'
;MDIDEFNRQSRFEFERIRDFIILHYHLNQREDSAFWRQCREMPIPEPLQQKLNLYRSRGRIVRENNELFSEVGWLQVMHGQGLRAMGHHPLASLLSEQEVAEYLGNVSGVIGKCLQVMPRHADYIAEHCAAPR
;
A
#
# COMPACT_ATOMS: atom_id res chain seq x y z
N MET A 1 -4.65 34.61 -0.01
CA MET A 1 -4.50 33.75 1.18
C MET A 1 -5.41 32.53 1.07
N ASP A 2 -6.73 32.66 1.12
CA ASP A 2 -7.65 31.52 1.07
C ASP A 2 -7.56 30.73 -0.25
N ILE A 3 -7.53 31.43 -1.39
CA ILE A 3 -7.36 30.81 -2.71
C ILE A 3 -6.00 30.11 -2.83
N ASP A 4 -4.94 30.74 -2.31
CA ASP A 4 -3.59 30.18 -2.36
C ASP A 4 -3.48 28.90 -1.52
N GLU A 5 -4.11 28.89 -0.36
CA GLU A 5 -4.14 27.73 0.53
C GLU A 5 -4.97 26.59 -0.07
N PHE A 6 -6.14 26.88 -0.66
CA PHE A 6 -6.91 25.89 -1.41
C PHE A 6 -6.08 25.28 -2.53
N ASN A 7 -5.44 26.12 -3.36
CA ASN A 7 -4.60 25.68 -4.47
C ASN A 7 -3.42 24.81 -3.99
N ARG A 8 -2.82 25.14 -2.84
CA ARG A 8 -1.72 24.38 -2.24
C ARG A 8 -2.18 22.99 -1.80
N GLN A 9 -3.31 22.89 -1.09
CA GLN A 9 -3.85 21.62 -0.62
C GLN A 9 -4.29 20.73 -1.80
N SER A 10 -5.05 21.28 -2.75
CA SER A 10 -5.48 20.52 -3.92
C SER A 10 -4.29 20.01 -4.71
N ARG A 11 -3.27 20.85 -4.98
CA ARG A 11 -2.05 20.42 -5.67
C ARG A 11 -1.38 19.25 -4.95
N PHE A 12 -1.22 19.36 -3.62
CA PHE A 12 -0.63 18.31 -2.82
C PHE A 12 -1.41 16.98 -2.97
N GLU A 13 -2.74 17.01 -2.80
CA GLU A 13 -3.57 15.80 -2.92
C GLU A 13 -3.48 15.16 -4.30
N PHE A 14 -3.60 15.96 -5.37
CA PHE A 14 -3.50 15.47 -6.74
C PHE A 14 -2.13 14.84 -7.04
N GLU A 15 -1.04 15.46 -6.58
CA GLU A 15 0.30 14.92 -6.79
C GLU A 15 0.53 13.62 -6.02
N ARG A 16 0.05 13.52 -4.78
CA ARG A 16 0.15 12.28 -3.98
C ARG A 16 -0.68 11.14 -4.59
N ILE A 17 -1.87 11.43 -5.10
CA ILE A 17 -2.70 10.45 -5.81
C ILE A 17 -2.02 10.00 -7.11
N ARG A 18 -1.49 10.96 -7.90
CA ARG A 18 -0.72 10.67 -9.13
C ARG A 18 0.45 9.73 -8.82
N ASP A 19 1.24 10.04 -7.80
CA ASP A 19 2.42 9.26 -7.42
C ASP A 19 2.04 7.81 -7.05
N PHE A 20 0.92 7.63 -6.32
CA PHE A 20 0.40 6.30 -5.98
C PHE A 20 -0.12 5.52 -7.20
N ILE A 21 -0.71 6.18 -8.19
CA ILE A 21 -1.11 5.52 -9.46
C ILE A 21 0.13 5.13 -10.26
N ILE A 22 1.10 6.04 -10.42
CA ILE A 22 2.36 5.79 -11.13
C ILE A 22 3.07 4.56 -10.57
N LEU A 23 3.09 4.40 -9.23
CA LEU A 23 3.67 3.25 -8.55
C LEU A 23 3.26 1.90 -9.16
N HIS A 24 1.97 1.73 -9.48
CA HIS A 24 1.43 0.47 -9.98
C HIS A 24 2.00 0.11 -11.34
N TYR A 25 2.25 1.11 -12.19
CA TYR A 25 2.87 0.94 -13.49
C TYR A 25 4.38 0.80 -13.38
N HIS A 26 5.03 1.58 -12.52
CA HIS A 26 6.49 1.58 -12.43
C HIS A 26 7.06 0.30 -11.80
N LEU A 27 6.41 -0.25 -10.76
CA LEU A 27 6.85 -1.49 -10.10
C LEU A 27 6.38 -2.78 -10.81
N ASN A 28 5.88 -2.70 -12.04
CA ASN A 28 5.42 -3.90 -12.74
C ASN A 28 6.60 -4.85 -13.05
N GLN A 29 6.33 -6.16 -13.06
CA GLN A 29 7.29 -7.22 -13.42
C GLN A 29 6.97 -7.84 -14.79
N ARG A 30 6.24 -7.11 -15.64
CA ARG A 30 5.73 -7.62 -16.91
C ARG A 30 6.75 -7.37 -18.02
N GLU A 31 6.94 -8.38 -18.87
CA GLU A 31 7.86 -8.32 -20.01
C GLU A 31 7.16 -8.56 -21.35
N ASP A 32 5.86 -8.85 -21.33
CA ASP A 32 5.07 -9.30 -22.48
C ASP A 32 4.81 -8.22 -23.54
N SER A 33 5.08 -6.94 -23.24
CA SER A 33 4.87 -5.86 -24.20
C SER A 33 5.86 -4.71 -24.02
N ALA A 34 6.06 -3.94 -25.09
CA ALA A 34 6.86 -2.71 -25.05
C ALA A 34 6.27 -1.69 -24.07
N PHE A 35 4.94 -1.65 -23.95
CA PHE A 35 4.24 -0.79 -23.00
C PHE A 35 4.69 -1.03 -21.56
N TRP A 36 4.70 -2.28 -21.08
CA TRP A 36 5.07 -2.58 -19.70
C TRP A 36 6.54 -2.31 -19.39
N ARG A 37 7.42 -2.58 -20.36
CA ARG A 37 8.84 -2.23 -20.26
C ARG A 37 9.03 -0.72 -20.15
N GLN A 38 8.37 0.05 -21.01
CA GLN A 38 8.39 1.51 -20.96
C GLN A 38 7.87 2.04 -19.61
N CYS A 39 6.74 1.52 -19.10
CA CYS A 39 6.20 1.93 -17.80
C CYS A 39 7.16 1.65 -16.64
N ARG A 40 7.92 0.55 -16.69
CA ARG A 40 8.93 0.22 -15.68
C ARG A 40 10.16 1.12 -15.76
N GLU A 41 10.54 1.54 -16.96
CA GLU A 41 11.76 2.30 -17.23
C GLU A 41 11.54 3.83 -17.27
N MET A 42 10.28 4.29 -17.25
CA MET A 42 9.96 5.72 -17.31
C MET A 42 10.48 6.49 -16.09
N PRO A 43 10.87 7.76 -16.26
CA PRO A 43 11.20 8.62 -15.13
C PRO A 43 9.96 8.82 -14.24
N ILE A 44 10.19 8.87 -12.94
CA ILE A 44 9.14 9.09 -11.94
C ILE A 44 9.40 10.38 -11.16
N PRO A 45 8.37 11.00 -10.57
CA PRO A 45 8.53 12.16 -9.70
C PRO A 45 9.46 11.87 -8.52
N GLU A 46 10.26 12.86 -8.12
CA GLU A 46 11.22 12.73 -7.03
C GLU A 46 10.58 12.26 -5.70
N PRO A 47 9.41 12.77 -5.26
CA PRO A 47 8.78 12.29 -4.02
C PRO A 47 8.46 10.79 -4.05
N LEU A 48 8.04 10.26 -5.20
CA LEU A 48 7.79 8.83 -5.37
C LEU A 48 9.11 8.03 -5.29
N GLN A 49 10.16 8.50 -5.97
CA GLN A 49 11.47 7.87 -5.93
C GLN A 49 12.03 7.83 -4.49
N GLN A 50 11.88 8.92 -3.74
CA GLN A 50 12.29 8.99 -2.34
C GLN A 50 11.52 7.98 -1.47
N LYS A 51 10.20 7.85 -1.64
CA LYS A 51 9.39 6.88 -0.91
C LYS A 51 9.79 5.43 -1.24
N LEU A 52 10.05 5.13 -2.52
CA LEU A 52 10.55 3.82 -2.96
C LEU A 52 11.92 3.50 -2.35
N ASN A 53 12.85 4.46 -2.36
CA ASN A 53 14.18 4.29 -1.78
C ASN A 53 14.12 4.07 -0.28
N LEU A 54 13.27 4.82 0.42
CA LEU A 54 13.07 4.69 1.86
C LEU A 54 12.52 3.30 2.22
N TYR A 55 11.52 2.82 1.50
CA TYR A 55 11.01 1.46 1.68
C TYR A 55 12.07 0.41 1.36
N ARG A 56 12.79 0.54 0.23
CA ARG A 56 13.86 -0.40 -0.14
C ARG A 56 14.97 -0.47 0.91
N SER A 57 15.26 0.63 1.60
CA SER A 57 16.32 0.66 2.62
C SER A 57 16.02 -0.27 3.81
N ARG A 58 14.85 -0.12 4.45
CA ARG A 58 14.50 -0.82 5.72
C ARG A 58 12.99 -1.06 5.93
N GLY A 59 12.20 -1.02 4.86
CA GLY A 59 10.75 -1.23 4.91
C GLY A 59 9.97 -0.07 5.51
N ARG A 60 10.59 1.12 5.62
CA ARG A 60 9.95 2.30 6.21
C ARG A 60 9.01 2.96 5.21
N ILE A 61 7.84 3.34 5.70
CA ILE A 61 6.85 4.12 4.96
C ILE A 61 6.52 5.32 5.83
N VAL A 62 6.61 6.50 5.25
CA VAL A 62 6.22 7.75 5.91
C VAL A 62 5.03 8.30 5.15
N ARG A 63 3.95 8.58 5.87
CA ARG A 63 2.80 9.32 5.34
C ARG A 63 3.07 10.81 5.51
N GLU A 64 3.00 11.57 4.42
CA GLU A 64 3.13 13.02 4.48
C GLU A 64 1.74 13.66 4.63
N ASN A 65 1.58 14.56 5.59
CA ASN A 65 0.35 15.32 5.85
C ASN A 65 -0.92 14.42 5.85
N ASN A 66 -1.94 14.84 5.10
CA ASN A 66 -3.22 14.15 4.94
C ASN A 66 -3.30 13.39 3.60
N GLU A 67 -2.21 12.74 3.17
CA GLU A 67 -2.23 11.84 2.01
C GLU A 67 -3.44 10.89 2.04
N LEU A 68 -4.13 10.76 0.90
CA LEU A 68 -5.29 9.88 0.75
C LEU A 68 -4.96 8.42 1.09
N PHE A 69 -3.82 7.93 0.62
CA PHE A 69 -3.37 6.57 0.84
C PHE A 69 -2.56 6.46 2.14
N SER A 70 -2.99 5.55 3.01
CA SER A 70 -2.30 5.26 4.28
C SER A 70 -1.01 4.47 4.06
N GLU A 71 -0.21 4.35 5.11
CA GLU A 71 1.02 3.55 5.13
C GLU A 71 0.75 2.08 4.74
N VAL A 72 -0.42 1.55 5.13
CA VAL A 72 -0.86 0.19 4.78
C VAL A 72 -1.08 0.06 3.27
N GLY A 73 -1.69 1.05 2.62
CA GLY A 73 -1.90 1.03 1.17
C GLY A 73 -0.58 1.01 0.39
N TRP A 74 0.37 1.86 0.80
CA TRP A 74 1.72 1.85 0.24
C TRP A 74 2.44 0.50 0.46
N LEU A 75 2.35 -0.06 1.67
CA LEU A 75 2.96 -1.36 2.00
C LEU A 75 2.43 -2.46 1.09
N GLN A 76 1.11 -2.55 0.94
CA GLN A 76 0.45 -3.58 0.16
C GLN A 76 0.84 -3.52 -1.32
N VAL A 77 0.92 -2.33 -1.92
CA VAL A 77 1.31 -2.19 -3.32
C VAL A 77 2.80 -2.43 -3.51
N MET A 78 3.65 -1.79 -2.71
CA MET A 78 5.10 -1.96 -2.83
C MET A 78 5.51 -3.42 -2.62
N HIS A 79 5.06 -4.03 -1.52
CA HIS A 79 5.36 -5.43 -1.23
C HIS A 79 4.67 -6.38 -2.22
N GLY A 80 3.40 -6.14 -2.53
CA GLY A 80 2.60 -6.96 -3.44
C GLY A 80 3.17 -6.99 -4.86
N GLN A 81 3.73 -5.87 -5.34
CA GLN A 81 4.35 -5.77 -6.67
C GLN A 81 5.84 -6.13 -6.69
N GLY A 82 6.34 -6.76 -5.62
CA GLY A 82 7.68 -7.36 -5.62
C GLY A 82 8.80 -6.44 -5.19
N LEU A 83 8.53 -5.20 -4.76
CA LEU A 83 9.56 -4.41 -4.07
C LEU A 83 9.85 -5.06 -2.72
N ARG A 84 11.14 -5.30 -2.45
CA ARG A 84 11.60 -5.90 -1.20
C ARG A 84 12.51 -4.92 -0.49
N ALA A 85 12.26 -4.76 0.82
CA ALA A 85 13.18 -4.06 1.68
C ALA A 85 14.47 -4.89 1.85
N MET A 86 15.61 -4.21 1.91
CA MET A 86 16.93 -4.81 2.14
C MET A 86 17.18 -5.10 3.63
N GLY A 87 16.25 -4.71 4.50
CA GLY A 87 16.26 -4.99 5.92
C GLY A 87 14.98 -4.52 6.58
N HIS A 88 14.93 -4.63 7.90
CA HIS A 88 13.78 -4.28 8.73
C HIS A 88 14.19 -3.37 9.90
N HIS A 89 13.20 -2.91 10.67
CA HIS A 89 13.45 -2.17 11.91
C HIS A 89 14.23 -3.03 12.92
N PRO A 90 15.32 -2.53 13.55
CA PRO A 90 16.16 -3.33 14.45
C PRO A 90 15.43 -3.94 15.65
N LEU A 91 14.36 -3.29 16.13
CA LEU A 91 13.54 -3.83 17.22
C LEU A 91 12.91 -5.19 16.88
N ALA A 92 12.68 -5.50 15.60
CA ALA A 92 12.18 -6.80 15.19
C ALA A 92 13.19 -7.93 15.50
N SER A 93 14.48 -7.61 15.54
CA SER A 93 15.56 -8.57 15.85
C SER A 93 15.74 -8.84 17.34
N LEU A 94 14.96 -8.18 18.22
CA LEU A 94 14.94 -8.50 19.65
C LEU A 94 14.14 -9.77 19.94
N LEU A 95 13.28 -10.19 19.02
CA LEU A 95 12.48 -11.41 19.11
C LEU A 95 13.20 -12.54 18.36
N SER A 96 13.13 -13.74 18.93
CA SER A 96 13.51 -14.96 18.22
C SER A 96 12.55 -15.26 17.08
N GLU A 97 13.00 -16.05 16.09
CA GLU A 97 12.14 -16.48 14.98
C GLU A 97 10.88 -17.23 15.46
N GLN A 98 11.01 -18.00 16.55
CA GLN A 98 9.90 -18.70 17.17
C GLN A 98 8.85 -17.73 17.73
N GLU A 99 9.28 -16.72 18.48
CA GLU A 99 8.37 -15.69 19.02
C GLU A 99 7.65 -14.92 17.90
N VAL A 100 8.36 -14.60 16.82
CA VAL A 100 7.78 -13.97 15.63
C VAL A 100 6.75 -14.88 14.96
N ALA A 101 7.06 -16.16 14.78
CA ALA A 101 6.16 -17.13 14.18
C ALA A 101 4.90 -17.35 15.03
N GLU A 102 5.04 -17.44 16.34
CA GLU A 102 3.92 -17.56 17.29
C GLU A 102 3.04 -16.31 17.25
N TYR A 103 3.63 -15.11 17.26
CA TYR A 103 2.90 -13.85 17.14
C TYR A 103 2.07 -13.79 15.84
N LEU A 104 2.69 -14.09 14.69
CA LEU A 104 2.00 -14.08 13.39
C LEU A 104 0.92 -15.18 13.29
N GLY A 105 1.18 -16.35 13.88
CA GLY A 105 0.20 -17.43 13.98
C GLY A 105 -1.04 -17.02 14.76
N ASN A 106 -0.86 -16.31 15.88
CA ASN A 106 -1.97 -15.78 16.68
C ASN A 106 -2.80 -14.75 15.89
N VAL A 107 -2.14 -13.81 15.20
CA VAL A 107 -2.82 -12.83 14.34
C VAL A 107 -3.65 -13.52 13.25
N SER A 108 -3.05 -14.50 12.55
CA SER A 108 -3.74 -15.29 11.52
C SER A 108 -4.94 -16.05 12.09
N GLY A 109 -4.79 -16.64 13.29
CA GLY A 109 -5.87 -17.33 13.98
C GLY A 109 -7.05 -16.42 14.35
N VAL A 110 -6.78 -15.19 14.81
CA VAL A 110 -7.83 -14.20 15.08
C VAL A 110 -8.58 -13.82 13.80
N ILE A 111 -7.85 -13.53 12.71
CA ILE A 111 -8.45 -13.22 11.41
C ILE A 111 -9.33 -14.38 10.94
N GLY A 112 -8.83 -15.63 11.03
CA GLY A 112 -9.58 -16.82 10.64
C GLY A 112 -10.90 -16.99 11.40
N LYS A 113 -10.90 -16.75 12.71
CA LYS A 113 -12.13 -16.79 13.53
C LYS A 113 -13.13 -15.70 13.12
N CYS A 114 -12.66 -14.49 12.82
CA CYS A 114 -13.53 -13.42 12.32
C CYS A 114 -14.16 -13.80 10.97
N LEU A 115 -13.41 -14.40 10.06
CA LEU A 115 -13.92 -14.83 8.75
C LEU A 115 -15.00 -15.92 8.87
N GLN A 116 -14.92 -16.80 9.87
CA GLN A 116 -15.92 -17.85 10.09
C GLN A 116 -17.31 -17.34 10.50
N VAL A 117 -17.39 -16.14 11.08
CA VAL A 117 -18.65 -15.55 11.54
C VAL A 117 -19.19 -14.46 10.60
N MET A 118 -18.45 -14.10 9.56
CA MET A 118 -18.90 -13.15 8.56
C MET A 118 -19.86 -13.83 7.58
N PRO A 119 -21.01 -13.22 7.25
CA PRO A 119 -21.86 -13.71 6.17
C PRO A 119 -21.13 -13.57 4.83
N ARG A 120 -21.54 -14.36 3.83
CA ARG A 120 -21.07 -14.11 2.47
C ARG A 120 -21.59 -12.75 2.01
N HIS A 121 -20.84 -12.11 1.12
CA HIS A 121 -21.20 -10.80 0.57
C HIS A 121 -22.64 -10.76 0.00
N ALA A 122 -23.05 -11.81 -0.73
CA ALA A 122 -24.39 -11.89 -1.30
C ALA A 122 -25.50 -11.99 -0.24
N ASP A 123 -25.25 -12.74 0.85
CA ASP A 123 -26.23 -12.93 1.93
C ASP A 123 -26.42 -11.61 2.69
N TYR A 124 -25.33 -10.91 2.99
CA TYR A 124 -25.37 -9.59 3.62
C TYR A 124 -26.14 -8.56 2.78
N ILE A 125 -25.91 -8.52 1.46
CA ILE A 125 -26.65 -7.63 0.56
C ILE A 125 -28.15 -7.97 0.59
N ALA A 126 -28.49 -9.24 0.47
CA ALA A 126 -29.89 -9.68 0.45
C ALA A 126 -30.64 -9.27 1.73
N GLU A 127 -29.98 -9.33 2.89
CA GLU A 127 -30.57 -9.01 4.18
C GLU A 127 -30.68 -7.49 4.45
N HIS A 128 -29.69 -6.70 4.03
CA HIS A 128 -29.57 -5.30 4.49
C HIS A 128 -29.80 -4.25 3.42
N CYS A 129 -29.46 -4.51 2.16
CA CYS A 129 -29.37 -3.46 1.14
C CYS A 129 -29.66 -3.96 -0.28
N ALA A 130 -30.56 -4.95 -0.42
CA ALA A 130 -30.97 -5.45 -1.72
C ALA A 130 -31.53 -4.31 -2.58
N ALA A 131 -30.94 -4.12 -3.77
CA ALA A 131 -31.45 -3.15 -4.73
C ALA A 131 -32.86 -3.58 -5.19
N PRO A 132 -33.78 -2.62 -5.39
CA PRO A 132 -35.05 -2.90 -6.06
C PRO A 132 -34.79 -3.52 -7.43
N ARG A 133 -35.65 -4.46 -7.82
CA ARG A 133 -35.63 -5.04 -9.18
C ARG A 133 -36.19 -4.06 -10.20
#